data_AF-A0A6G9HUG1-F1
#
_entry.id   AF-A0A6G9HUG1-F1
#
_cell.length_a   1.000
_cell.length_b   1.000
_cell.length_c   1.000
_cell.angle_alpha   90.00
_cell.angle_beta   90.00
_cell.angle_gamma   90.00
#
_symmetry.space_group_name_H-M   'P 1'
#
loop_
_entity.id
_entity.type
_entity.pdbx_description
1 polymer ?
#
loop_
_entity_poly.entity_id
_entity_poly.type
_entity_poly.pdbx_seq_one_letter_code
_entity_poly.pdbx_strand_id
1 'polypeptide(L)'
;MASVSISCPSCSATDGVVRNGKSTAGHQRYLCSHCRKTWQLQFTYTASQPGTHQKIIDMAMNGVGCRATARIMGVGLNTILRHLKNSSQPGTHQKIIDMAMNGVGCRATARLMGVGLNTILRHLKNSGRSQ
;
A
#
# COMPACT_ATOMS: atom_id res chain seq x y z
N MET A 1 21.59 -30.00 6.62
CA MET A 1 21.11 -28.71 7.16
C MET A 1 20.71 -27.83 6.00
N ALA A 2 19.44 -27.44 5.88
CA ALA A 2 19.00 -26.51 4.85
C ALA A 2 19.48 -25.09 5.21
N SER A 3 20.54 -24.62 4.58
CA SER A 3 20.96 -23.22 4.69
C SER A 3 19.97 -22.37 3.92
N VAL A 4 19.09 -21.67 4.62
CA VAL A 4 18.23 -20.65 3.99
C VAL A 4 19.13 -19.52 3.51
N SER A 5 19.33 -19.39 2.21
CA SER A 5 20.07 -18.30 1.58
C SER A 5 19.23 -17.03 1.66
N ILE A 6 19.52 -16.18 2.64
CA ILE A 6 18.83 -14.92 2.87
C ILE A 6 19.52 -13.84 2.07
N SER A 7 18.84 -13.29 1.05
CA SER A 7 19.34 -12.20 0.23
C SER A 7 18.80 -10.84 0.69
N CYS A 8 19.60 -9.79 0.50
CA CYS A 8 19.18 -8.43 0.78
C CYS A 8 18.15 -7.96 -0.27
N PRO A 9 16.94 -7.54 0.11
CA PRO A 9 15.93 -7.10 -0.86
C PRO A 9 16.27 -5.77 -1.55
N SER A 10 17.28 -5.03 -1.08
CA SER A 10 17.68 -3.75 -1.67
C SER A 10 18.84 -3.84 -2.67
N CYS A 11 19.75 -4.81 -2.52
CA CYS A 11 20.92 -4.94 -3.38
C CYS A 11 21.13 -6.36 -3.91
N SER A 12 20.21 -7.29 -3.60
CA SER A 12 20.25 -8.70 -3.98
C SER A 12 21.49 -9.47 -3.52
N ALA A 13 22.38 -8.85 -2.75
CA ALA A 13 23.55 -9.50 -2.19
C ALA A 13 23.12 -10.54 -1.14
N THR A 14 23.64 -11.76 -1.28
CA THR A 14 23.48 -12.84 -0.30
C THR A 14 24.67 -12.87 0.66
N ASP A 15 25.83 -12.39 0.20
CA ASP A 15 27.02 -12.24 1.03
C ASP A 15 26.90 -11.01 1.95
N GLY A 16 27.44 -11.12 3.17
CA GLY A 16 27.41 -10.04 4.15
C GLY A 16 26.05 -9.75 4.79
N VAL A 17 25.10 -10.69 4.79
CA VAL A 17 23.85 -10.57 5.56
C VAL A 17 24.06 -11.06 6.99
N VAL A 18 23.94 -10.15 7.96
CA VAL A 18 24.13 -10.44 9.38
C VAL A 18 22.85 -10.28 10.19
N ARG A 19 22.73 -11.02 11.29
CA ARG A 19 21.60 -10.90 12.23
C ARG A 19 21.77 -9.63 13.07
N ASN A 20 20.78 -8.73 13.01
CA ASN A 20 20.79 -7.42 13.69
C ASN A 20 19.76 -7.37 14.84
N GLY A 21 19.89 -8.30 15.78
CA GLY A 21 18.95 -8.44 16.90
C GLY A 21 17.53 -8.84 16.47
N LYS A 22 16.56 -8.67 17.37
CA LYS A 22 15.14 -8.96 17.14
C LYS A 22 14.32 -7.68 17.25
N SER A 23 13.17 -7.63 16.57
CA SER A 23 12.19 -6.55 16.75
C SER A 23 11.48 -6.69 18.10
N THR A 24 10.78 -5.65 18.53
CA THR A 24 9.96 -5.67 19.76
C THR A 24 8.92 -6.81 19.74
N ALA A 25 8.48 -7.21 18.55
CA ALA A 25 7.58 -8.34 18.36
C ALA A 25 8.30 -9.71 18.33
N GLY A 26 9.59 -9.76 18.63
CA GLY A 26 10.41 -10.98 18.66
C GLY A 26 10.94 -11.46 17.29
N HIS A 27 10.59 -10.78 16.20
CA HIS A 27 10.98 -11.20 14.85
C HIS A 27 12.45 -10.89 14.55
N GLN A 28 13.14 -11.80 13.87
CA GLN A 28 14.55 -11.63 13.51
C GLN A 28 14.73 -10.46 12.53
N ARG A 29 15.67 -9.56 12.83
CA ARG A 29 16.11 -8.50 11.94
C ARG A 29 17.43 -8.88 11.28
N TYR A 30 17.60 -8.46 10.03
CA TYR A 30 18.81 -8.67 9.24
C TYR A 30 19.37 -7.33 8.78
N LEU A 31 20.69 -7.21 8.74
CA LEU A 31 21.42 -6.06 8.22
C LEU A 31 22.31 -6.53 7.07
N CYS A 32 22.35 -5.76 6.00
CA CYS A 32 23.26 -6.02 4.88
C CYS A 32 24.50 -5.16 5.07
N SER A 33 25.68 -5.76 5.04
CA SER A 33 26.95 -5.04 5.14
C SER A 33 27.23 -4.15 3.94
N HIS A 34 26.80 -4.55 2.73
CA HIS A 34 27.03 -3.79 1.50
C HIS A 34 26.21 -2.49 1.43
N CYS A 35 24.91 -2.55 1.74
CA CYS A 35 24.02 -1.39 1.62
C CYS A 35 23.61 -0.78 2.96
N ARG A 36 24.05 -1.37 4.09
CA ARG A 36 23.76 -0.94 5.47
C ARG A 36 22.27 -0.84 5.81
N LYS A 37 21.39 -1.42 5.00
CA LYS A 37 19.94 -1.43 5.23
C LYS A 37 19.55 -2.60 6.11
N THR A 38 18.63 -2.36 7.02
CA THR A 38 18.04 -3.38 7.89
C THR A 38 16.66 -3.77 7.39
N TRP A 39 16.33 -5.06 7.40
CA TRP A 39 14.99 -5.55 7.07
C TRP A 39 14.56 -6.67 8.02
N GLN A 40 13.29 -7.06 7.89
CA GLN A 40 12.67 -8.19 8.58
C GLN A 40 12.04 -9.09 7.53
N LEU A 41 12.08 -10.41 7.74
CA LEU A 41 11.41 -11.38 6.85
C LEU A 41 9.96 -11.59 7.25
N GLN A 42 9.68 -11.51 8.55
CA GLN A 42 8.37 -11.78 9.11
C GLN A 42 7.88 -10.56 9.87
N PHE A 43 6.64 -10.18 9.59
CA PHE A 43 5.96 -9.03 10.17
C PHE A 43 4.69 -9.51 10.86
N THR A 44 4.44 -9.02 12.08
CA THR A 44 3.18 -9.27 12.81
C THR A 44 2.00 -8.59 12.15
N TYR A 45 2.21 -7.39 11.60
CA TYR A 45 1.16 -6.58 10.99
C TYR A 45 1.16 -6.76 9.47
N THR A 46 0.02 -7.18 8.93
CA THR A 46 -0.18 -7.47 7.50
C THR A 46 0.08 -6.25 6.61
N ALA A 47 -0.23 -5.04 7.06
CA ALA A 47 0.03 -3.84 6.25
C ALA A 47 1.52 -3.48 6.14
N SER A 48 2.36 -4.01 7.04
CA SER A 48 3.80 -3.80 7.01
C SER A 48 4.54 -4.86 6.19
N GLN A 49 3.82 -5.89 5.71
CA GLN A 49 4.44 -6.92 4.87
C GLN A 49 4.89 -6.34 3.52
N PRO A 50 6.05 -6.79 3.02
CA PRO A 50 6.50 -6.41 1.69
C PRO A 50 5.49 -6.90 0.66
N GLY A 51 5.08 -6.00 -0.24
CA GLY A 51 4.06 -6.29 -1.26
C GLY A 51 2.64 -5.84 -0.89
N THR A 52 2.32 -5.54 0.37
CA THR A 52 0.97 -5.08 0.75
C THR A 52 0.60 -3.77 0.06
N HIS A 53 1.56 -2.84 -0.06
CA HIS A 53 1.36 -1.60 -0.82
C HIS A 53 0.98 -1.87 -2.29
N GLN A 54 1.72 -2.75 -2.96
CA GLN A 54 1.47 -3.07 -4.36
C GLN A 54 0.12 -3.79 -4.54
N LYS A 55 -0.22 -4.69 -3.60
CA LYS A 55 -1.49 -5.41 -3.59
C LYS A 55 -2.69 -4.47 -3.37
N ILE A 56 -2.54 -3.45 -2.51
CA ILE A 56 -3.54 -2.39 -2.33
C ILE A 56 -3.77 -1.63 -3.64
N ILE A 57 -2.68 -1.23 -4.30
CA ILE A 57 -2.76 -0.53 -5.59
C ILE A 57 -3.41 -1.43 -6.63
N ASP A 58 -3.00 -2.68 -6.73
CA ASP A 58 -3.52 -3.64 -7.72
C ASP A 58 -5.02 -3.89 -7.51
N MET A 59 -5.47 -4.11 -6.27
CA MET A 59 -6.89 -4.22 -5.95
C MET A 59 -7.66 -2.95 -6.33
N ALA A 60 -7.08 -1.77 -6.09
CA ALA A 60 -7.67 -0.53 -6.56
C ALA A 60 -7.72 -0.49 -8.11
N MET A 61 -6.63 -0.81 -8.80
CA MET A 61 -6.58 -0.77 -10.26
C MET A 61 -7.55 -1.77 -10.91
N ASN A 62 -7.87 -2.87 -10.22
CA ASN A 62 -8.87 -3.86 -10.62
C ASN A 62 -10.30 -3.53 -10.18
N GLY A 63 -10.55 -2.32 -9.65
CA GLY A 63 -11.90 -1.82 -9.31
C GLY A 63 -12.45 -2.29 -7.96
N VAL A 64 -11.63 -2.91 -7.10
CA VAL A 64 -12.03 -3.36 -5.78
C VAL A 64 -12.07 -2.17 -4.80
N GLY A 65 -13.27 -1.81 -4.35
CA GLY A 65 -13.47 -0.67 -3.45
C GLY A 65 -12.69 -0.76 -2.13
N CYS A 66 -12.26 0.38 -1.59
CA CYS A 66 -11.38 0.45 -0.41
C CYS A 66 -11.91 -0.33 0.82
N ARG A 67 -13.23 -0.35 1.02
CA ARG A 67 -13.87 -1.13 2.12
C ARG A 67 -13.81 -2.64 1.87
N ALA A 68 -13.97 -3.07 0.61
CA ALA A 68 -13.83 -4.47 0.24
C ALA A 68 -12.37 -4.90 0.38
N THR A 69 -11.43 -4.09 -0.11
CA THR A 69 -9.98 -4.28 0.06
C THR A 69 -9.57 -4.41 1.53
N ALA A 70 -10.18 -3.62 2.42
CA ALA A 70 -9.97 -3.70 3.87
C ALA A 70 -10.40 -5.05 4.46
N ARG A 71 -11.57 -5.55 4.03
CA ARG A 71 -12.09 -6.86 4.45
C ARG A 71 -11.25 -8.00 3.88
N ILE A 72 -10.89 -7.94 2.60
CA ILE A 72 -10.12 -8.98 1.90
C ILE A 72 -8.72 -9.13 2.50
N MET A 73 -8.05 -8.03 2.84
CA MET A 73 -6.70 -8.10 3.43
C MET A 73 -6.66 -8.15 4.96
N GLY A 74 -7.79 -7.94 5.64
CA GLY A 74 -7.80 -7.79 7.10
C GLY A 74 -7.00 -6.57 7.58
N VAL A 75 -6.90 -5.52 6.75
CA VAL A 75 -6.15 -4.28 7.04
C VAL A 75 -7.15 -3.14 7.26
N GLY A 76 -6.88 -2.27 8.23
CA GLY A 76 -7.75 -1.13 8.52
C GLY A 76 -7.91 -0.18 7.33
N LEU A 77 -9.12 0.35 7.14
CA LEU A 77 -9.45 1.26 6.02
C LEU A 77 -8.52 2.48 5.97
N ASN A 78 -8.20 3.07 7.13
CA ASN A 78 -7.28 4.21 7.21
C ASN A 78 -5.87 3.89 6.71
N THR A 79 -5.42 2.65 6.89
CA THR A 79 -4.12 2.18 6.41
C THR A 79 -4.12 2.06 4.89
N ILE A 80 -5.19 1.50 4.31
CA ILE A 80 -5.37 1.42 2.85
C ILE A 80 -5.40 2.81 2.23
N LEU A 81 -6.18 3.73 2.80
CA LEU A 81 -6.25 5.11 2.32
C LEU A 81 -4.89 5.82 2.38
N ARG A 82 -4.08 5.55 3.40
CA ARG A 82 -2.72 6.09 3.51
C ARG A 82 -1.79 5.53 2.42
N HIS A 83 -1.85 4.23 2.14
CA HIS A 83 -1.07 3.64 1.06
C HIS A 83 -1.46 4.21 -0.31
N LEU A 84 -2.76 4.38 -0.57
CA LEU A 84 -3.25 5.01 -1.81
C LEU A 84 -2.88 6.49 -1.92
N LYS A 85 -2.84 7.23 -0.80
CA LYS A 85 -2.39 8.63 -0.80
C LYS A 85 -0.91 8.77 -1.12
N ASN A 86 -0.10 7.82 -0.64
CA ASN A 86 1.36 7.86 -0.81
C ASN A 86 1.83 7.19 -2.10
N SER A 87 0.94 6.56 -2.88
CA SER A 87 1.27 5.98 -4.16
C SER A 87 1.41 7.09 -5.22
N SER A 88 2.63 7.37 -5.67
CA SER A 88 2.93 8.40 -6.68
C SER A 88 2.55 8.01 -8.12
N GLN A 89 1.69 7.02 -8.34
CA GLN A 89 1.39 6.52 -9.69
C GLN A 89 0.41 7.46 -10.43
N PRO A 90 0.78 8.03 -11.60
CA PRO A 90 -0.10 8.84 -12.42
C PRO A 90 -1.16 7.93 -13.08
N GLY A 91 -2.43 8.11 -12.71
CA GLY A 91 -3.57 7.28 -13.17
C GLY A 91 -4.39 6.67 -12.02
N THR A 92 -3.77 6.44 -10.87
CA THR A 92 -4.45 5.97 -9.64
C THR A 92 -5.45 7.00 -9.15
N HIS A 93 -5.14 8.29 -9.25
CA HIS A 93 -5.99 9.37 -8.74
C HIS A 93 -7.36 9.39 -9.43
N GLN A 94 -7.40 9.23 -10.76
CA GLN A 94 -8.66 9.25 -11.51
C GLN A 94 -9.48 7.97 -11.30
N LYS A 95 -8.85 6.79 -11.24
CA LYS A 95 -9.53 5.52 -10.94
C LYS A 95 -9.97 5.38 -9.47
N ILE A 96 -9.25 6.00 -8.53
CA ILE A 96 -9.68 6.14 -7.13
C ILE A 96 -10.94 7.01 -7.04
N ILE A 97 -11.10 8.05 -7.88
CA ILE A 97 -12.34 8.84 -7.94
C ILE A 97 -13.51 7.95 -8.33
N ASP A 98 -13.40 7.20 -9.43
CA ASP A 98 -14.48 6.31 -9.93
C ASP A 98 -14.85 5.19 -8.95
N MET A 99 -13.90 4.73 -8.14
CA MET A 99 -14.11 3.66 -7.17
C MET A 99 -14.54 4.17 -5.79
N ALA A 100 -14.13 5.39 -5.40
CA ALA A 100 -14.65 6.10 -4.24
C ALA A 100 -16.14 6.43 -4.42
N MET A 101 -16.60 6.67 -5.65
CA MET A 101 -18.02 6.87 -5.96
C MET A 101 -18.92 5.70 -5.56
N ASN A 102 -18.41 4.46 -5.52
CA ASN A 102 -19.20 3.27 -5.18
C ASN A 102 -19.31 2.98 -3.67
N GLY A 103 -18.85 3.89 -2.78
CA GLY A 103 -19.04 3.69 -1.33
C GLY A 103 -18.28 4.60 -0.35
N VAL A 104 -17.57 5.61 -0.85
CA VAL A 104 -16.87 6.63 -0.06
C VAL A 104 -17.43 7.98 -0.49
N GLY A 105 -18.41 8.49 0.24
CA GLY A 105 -19.14 9.71 -0.15
C GLY A 105 -18.22 10.89 -0.49
N CYS A 106 -18.68 11.78 -1.39
CA CYS A 106 -17.88 12.83 -2.06
C CYS A 106 -16.94 13.64 -1.14
N ARG A 107 -17.32 13.84 0.13
CA ARG A 107 -16.53 14.55 1.14
C ARG A 107 -15.26 13.81 1.55
N ALA A 108 -15.31 12.48 1.66
CA ALA A 108 -14.13 11.68 1.96
C ALA A 108 -13.16 11.66 0.77
N THR A 109 -13.69 11.62 -0.45
CA THR A 109 -12.90 11.77 -1.69
C THR A 109 -12.19 13.13 -1.76
N ALA A 110 -12.90 14.22 -1.48
CA ALA A 110 -12.34 15.57 -1.44
C ALA A 110 -11.17 15.69 -0.44
N ARG A 111 -11.31 15.11 0.76
CA ARG A 111 -10.25 15.07 1.78
C ARG A 111 -9.05 14.22 1.37
N LEU A 112 -9.29 13.07 0.72
CA LEU A 112 -8.22 12.18 0.28
C LEU A 112 -7.35 12.83 -0.79
N MET A 113 -7.98 13.50 -1.75
CA MET A 113 -7.31 14.15 -2.87
C MET A 113 -6.77 15.55 -2.55
N GLY A 114 -7.13 16.12 -1.39
CA GLY A 114 -6.75 17.49 -1.03
C GLY A 114 -7.36 18.55 -1.97
N VAL A 115 -8.49 18.23 -2.62
CA VAL A 115 -9.19 19.14 -3.53
C VAL A 115 -10.56 19.50 -2.97
N GLY A 116 -11.10 20.65 -3.39
CA GLY A 116 -12.43 21.10 -2.98
C GLY A 116 -13.53 20.10 -3.38
N LEU A 117 -14.56 19.98 -2.53
CA LEU A 117 -15.73 19.13 -2.79
C LEU A 117 -16.39 19.45 -4.14
N ASN A 118 -16.41 20.73 -4.52
CA ASN A 118 -16.96 21.19 -5.79
C ASN A 118 -16.19 20.66 -7.00
N THR A 119 -14.87 20.45 -6.88
CA THR A 119 -14.05 19.83 -7.92
C THR A 119 -14.47 18.38 -8.14
N ILE A 120 -14.73 17.64 -7.06
CA ILE A 120 -15.26 16.27 -7.11
C ILE A 120 -16.64 16.25 -7.76
N LEU A 121 -17.58 17.09 -7.31
CA LEU A 121 -18.94 17.16 -7.86
C LEU A 121 -18.97 17.53 -9.35
N ARG A 122 -18.05 18.38 -9.81
CA ARG A 122 -17.94 18.73 -11.23
C ARG A 122 -17.44 17.54 -12.07
N HIS A 123 -16.45 16.80 -11.57
CA HIS A 123 -16.01 15.56 -12.23
C HIS A 123 -17.15 14.53 -12.29
N LEU A 124 -17.91 14.37 -11.21
CA LEU A 124 -19.08 13.46 -11.16
C LEU A 124 -20.14 13.80 -12.21
N LYS A 125 -20.48 15.08 -12.33
CA LYS A 125 -21.49 15.55 -13.31
C LYS A 125 -21.04 15.34 -14.76
N ASN A 126 -19.74 15.35 -15.02
CA ASN A 126 -19.18 15.16 -16.35
C ASN A 126 -18.99 13.68 -16.72
N SER A 127 -18.65 12.81 -15.76
CA SER A 127 -18.52 11.36 -15.99
C SER A 127 -19.86 10.67 -16.28
N GLY A 128 -20.98 11.20 -15.78
CA GLY A 128 -22.33 10.69 -16.06
C GLY A 128 -22.89 11.07 -17.43
N ARG A 129 -22.13 11.79 -18.27
CA ARG A 129 -22.53 12.21 -19.63
C ARG A 129 -21.85 11.41 -20.75
N SER A 130 -21.03 10.43 -20.41
CA SER A 130 -20.39 9.53 -21.37
C SER A 130 -21.02 8.12 -21.34
N GLN A 131 -22.35 8.08 -21.40
CA GLN A 131 -23.14 6.95 -21.90
C GLN A 131 -24.24 7.51 -22.80
#